data_AF-A0AA97HY05-F1
#
_entry.id   AF-A0AA97HY05-F1
#
_cell.length_a   1.000
_cell.length_b   1.000
_cell.length_c   1.000
_cell.angle_alpha   90.00
_cell.angle_beta   90.00
_cell.angle_gamma   90.00
#
_symmetry.space_group_name_H-M   'P 1'
#
loop_
_entity.id
_entity.type
_entity.pdbx_description
1 polymer ?
#
loop_
_entity_poly.entity_id
_entity_poly.type
_entity_poly.pdbx_seq_one_letter_code
_entity_poly.pdbx_strand_id
1 'polypeptide(L)'
;MAIPQHTIDQILDRTDIVDLIGQRVKLKKSGRTYSGCCPFHQEKSPSFHVYRDKQYFHCFGCQANGNAIRFLMDIDSRNFIDVIQDLANQTGIELPKDQKSAKKLLYKREPDKKQQLSNIPPTHPNNSTLSTAQDHVNLTPPAFNDDPFAEFAHTNDPLLEVAQEGNFFDLLENITQFYQQQLTQHTTAQQYFKQRGVNSQTIQLWRLGYAPEDWQHLAKAFPQDIEGLKQLGLIRTSDNGRDFDLLRDRVIFPIRDRKGRVVGFGGRALNDEIKPKYINSPDSEIFHKNQLLYGLYEGQKQKAQDWLMVEGYMDVIALQQYGIHGAVATLGTASNTEHLNLLFKQNNRITIAFDGDLAGQKAARRTLEIALPLLHDGRELKFFVLPDQHDPDSLIRREGVDNFQILLKNAPLLSEFIFAHIVQNYDATTPEGKSQVMAELRQLTELLPKSGSYRYLLQQFFKEKLGFNRKWSTQANNDASLSFSTKVDVEEYVIAILMHHPYLYIHFEPLRALIPQDQLLYKILNIFNQIFDDLPDDPEQAKYYILGACAPFHYELQHILVQANVSDYTTSPEKVDKLAEDFSIKLQYDFLQLKMRSKKFNSISEMKNLKHQIYEIAKKRSLSLIDD
;
A
#
# COMPACT_ATOMS: atom_id res chain seq x y z
N MET A 1 -24.78 7.67 21.61
CA MET A 1 -25.66 7.07 20.58
C MET A 1 -24.98 7.28 19.24
N ALA A 2 -24.57 6.23 18.52
CA ALA A 2 -23.93 6.39 17.22
C ALA A 2 -25.03 6.43 16.14
N ILE A 3 -25.41 7.63 15.71
CA ILE A 3 -26.39 7.81 14.65
C ILE A 3 -25.64 7.63 13.32
N PRO A 4 -26.05 6.69 12.45
CA PRO A 4 -25.36 6.47 11.19
C PRO A 4 -25.29 7.74 10.35
N GLN A 5 -24.16 7.98 9.70
CA GLN A 5 -23.94 9.20 8.91
C GLN A 5 -25.00 9.39 7.83
N HIS A 6 -25.45 8.31 7.17
CA HIS A 6 -26.52 8.40 6.17
C HIS A 6 -27.84 8.92 6.76
N THR A 7 -28.14 8.66 8.03
CA THR A 7 -29.32 9.19 8.72
C THR A 7 -29.15 10.67 9.00
N ILE A 8 -27.95 11.11 9.38
CA ILE A 8 -27.64 12.54 9.59
C ILE A 8 -27.76 13.30 8.26
N ASP A 9 -27.23 12.75 7.18
CA ASP A 9 -27.29 13.36 5.85
C ASP A 9 -28.75 13.48 5.37
N GLN A 10 -29.57 12.44 5.59
CA GLN A 10 -31.01 12.48 5.29
C GLN A 10 -31.78 13.55 6.10
N ILE A 11 -31.39 13.78 7.36
CA ILE A 11 -31.98 14.83 8.21
C ILE A 11 -31.59 16.20 7.68
N LEU A 12 -30.32 16.41 7.33
CA LEU A 12 -29.83 17.67 6.79
C LEU A 12 -30.46 17.99 5.43
N ASP A 13 -30.62 17.00 4.54
CA ASP A 13 -31.25 17.20 3.23
C ASP A 13 -32.74 17.60 3.33
N ARG A 14 -33.43 17.16 4.39
CA ARG A 14 -34.84 17.53 4.65
C ARG A 14 -35.00 18.81 5.46
N THR A 15 -33.93 19.35 6.02
CA THR A 15 -33.96 20.56 6.84
C THR A 15 -33.65 21.78 5.98
N ASP A 16 -34.53 22.78 5.89
CA ASP A 16 -34.18 24.06 5.26
C ASP A 16 -33.47 24.97 6.29
N ILE A 17 -32.14 25.10 6.15
CA ILE A 17 -31.33 25.94 7.04
C ILE A 17 -31.78 27.40 7.12
N VAL A 18 -32.35 27.97 6.04
CA VAL A 18 -32.79 29.37 6.04
C VAL A 18 -34.02 29.55 6.93
N ASP A 19 -34.95 28.60 6.87
CA ASP A 19 -36.18 28.66 7.65
C ASP A 19 -35.88 28.38 9.12
N LEU A 20 -34.98 27.44 9.41
CA LEU A 20 -34.51 27.12 10.76
C LEU A 20 -33.80 28.31 11.43
N ILE A 21 -32.88 28.96 10.71
CA ILE A 21 -32.16 30.13 11.24
C ILE A 21 -33.11 31.34 11.32
N GLY A 22 -34.01 31.49 10.34
CA GLY A 22 -34.98 32.58 10.26
C GLY A 22 -35.93 32.67 11.45
N GLN A 23 -36.14 31.58 12.18
CA GLN A 23 -36.90 31.57 13.44
C GLN A 23 -36.21 32.34 14.57
N ARG A 24 -34.87 32.41 14.57
CA ARG A 24 -34.07 33.04 15.64
C ARG A 24 -33.42 34.36 15.20
N VAL A 25 -33.14 34.52 13.91
CA VAL A 25 -32.44 35.67 13.34
C VAL A 25 -33.26 36.30 12.22
N LYS A 26 -33.43 37.62 12.25
CA LYS A 26 -34.06 38.36 11.14
C LYS A 26 -33.14 38.37 9.93
N LEU A 27 -33.43 37.51 8.96
CA LEU A 27 -32.68 37.40 7.71
C LEU A 27 -33.33 38.23 6.60
N LYS A 28 -32.53 39.02 5.87
CA LYS A 28 -32.93 39.73 4.66
C LYS A 28 -32.29 39.06 3.44
N LYS A 29 -33.12 38.76 2.43
CA LYS A 29 -32.65 38.18 1.18
C LYS A 29 -31.82 39.19 0.38
N SER A 30 -30.64 38.77 -0.05
CA SER A 30 -29.74 39.54 -0.91
C SER A 30 -29.23 38.64 -2.03
N GLY A 31 -29.85 38.75 -3.22
CA GLY A 31 -29.56 37.85 -4.34
C GLY A 31 -29.94 36.39 -4.04
N ARG A 32 -28.96 35.48 -4.13
CA ARG A 32 -29.12 34.04 -3.84
C ARG A 32 -28.84 33.67 -2.38
N THR A 33 -28.47 34.63 -1.54
CA THR A 33 -28.11 34.41 -0.13
C THR A 33 -29.04 35.19 0.80
N TYR A 34 -28.98 34.84 2.08
CA TYR A 34 -29.70 35.51 3.15
C TYR A 34 -28.69 36.11 4.12
N SER A 35 -28.93 37.34 4.58
CA SER A 35 -27.98 38.06 5.43
C SER A 35 -28.68 38.70 6.64
N GLY A 36 -27.99 38.76 7.79
CA GLY A 36 -28.52 39.34 9.02
C GLY A 36 -27.41 39.67 10.03
N CYS A 37 -27.79 40.16 11.21
CA CYS A 37 -26.85 40.30 12.33
C CYS A 37 -26.58 38.94 12.95
N CYS A 38 -25.32 38.67 13.30
CA CYS A 38 -24.91 37.40 13.89
C CYS A 38 -25.52 37.20 15.30
N PRO A 39 -26.05 36.01 15.62
CA PRO A 39 -26.54 35.69 16.96
C PRO A 39 -25.42 35.34 17.95
N PHE A 40 -24.21 35.03 17.47
CA PHE A 40 -23.10 34.54 18.29
C PHE A 40 -22.18 35.65 18.82
N HIS A 41 -22.32 36.88 18.32
CA HIS A 41 -21.58 38.03 18.82
C HIS A 41 -22.36 39.32 18.54
N GLN A 42 -22.12 40.36 19.34
CA GLN A 42 -22.83 41.62 19.18
C GLN A 42 -22.21 42.48 18.08
N GLU A 43 -22.96 42.72 17.01
CA GLU A 43 -22.59 43.61 15.91
C GLU A 43 -23.77 44.47 15.45
N LYS A 44 -23.49 45.68 14.95
CA LYS A 44 -24.51 46.62 14.44
C LYS A 44 -24.71 46.50 12.92
N SER A 45 -23.75 45.94 12.20
CA SER A 45 -23.79 45.71 10.76
C SER A 45 -23.99 44.22 10.47
N PRO A 46 -24.80 43.84 9.46
CA PRO A 46 -25.06 42.44 9.15
C PRO A 46 -23.82 41.76 8.54
N SER A 47 -23.17 40.85 9.28
CA SER A 47 -22.06 40.02 8.77
C SER A 47 -22.40 38.53 8.65
N PHE A 48 -23.58 38.12 9.10
CA PHE A 48 -24.03 36.73 9.09
C PHE A 48 -24.70 36.37 7.77
N HIS A 49 -24.17 35.37 7.06
CA HIS A 49 -24.64 34.94 5.75
C HIS A 49 -25.10 33.47 5.76
N VAL A 50 -26.23 33.19 5.15
CA VAL A 50 -26.83 31.85 5.02
C VAL A 50 -27.03 31.51 3.54
N TYR A 51 -26.57 30.33 3.16
CA TYR A 51 -26.59 29.81 1.80
C TYR A 51 -27.57 28.61 1.72
N ARG A 52 -28.78 28.84 1.19
CA ARG A 52 -29.80 27.80 1.06
C ARG A 52 -29.32 26.62 0.19
N ASP A 53 -28.73 26.91 -0.97
CA ASP A 53 -28.26 25.90 -1.94
C ASP A 53 -27.15 25.00 -1.36
N LYS A 54 -26.39 25.48 -0.37
CA LYS A 54 -25.25 24.76 0.25
C LYS A 54 -25.55 24.25 1.67
N GLN A 55 -26.76 24.49 2.19
CA GLN A 55 -27.16 24.16 3.57
C GLN A 55 -26.12 24.58 4.63
N TYR A 56 -25.59 25.81 4.49
CA TYR A 56 -24.45 26.29 5.25
C TYR A 56 -24.59 27.76 5.66
N PHE A 57 -24.07 28.12 6.83
CA PHE A 57 -23.97 29.51 7.29
C PHE A 57 -22.52 29.90 7.59
N HIS A 58 -22.23 31.18 7.46
CA HIS A 58 -20.94 31.76 7.78
C HIS A 58 -21.08 33.20 8.28
N CYS A 59 -20.45 33.51 9.41
CA CYS A 59 -20.33 34.86 9.94
C CYS A 59 -18.96 35.45 9.61
N PHE A 60 -18.92 36.57 8.90
CA PHE A 60 -17.64 37.23 8.58
C PHE A 60 -17.04 38.03 9.75
N GLY A 61 -17.85 38.37 10.77
CA GLY A 61 -17.37 39.05 11.99
C GLY A 61 -16.65 38.10 12.95
N CYS A 62 -17.34 37.06 13.43
CA CYS A 62 -16.82 36.14 14.45
C CYS A 62 -16.31 34.79 13.91
N GLN A 63 -16.31 34.59 12.58
CA GLN A 63 -15.87 33.36 11.91
C GLN A 63 -16.72 32.10 12.24
N ALA A 64 -17.78 32.23 13.02
CA ALA A 64 -18.71 31.13 13.30
C ALA A 64 -19.34 30.62 12.00
N ASN A 65 -19.33 29.31 11.80
CA ASN A 65 -19.79 28.69 10.58
C ASN A 65 -20.23 27.24 10.79
N GLY A 66 -21.06 26.72 9.88
CA GLY A 66 -21.54 25.34 9.98
C GLY A 66 -22.85 25.07 9.25
N ASN A 67 -23.43 23.90 9.52
CA ASN A 67 -24.73 23.48 9.03
C ASN A 67 -25.82 23.70 10.10
N ALA A 68 -27.06 23.28 9.81
CA ALA A 68 -28.20 23.41 10.72
C ALA A 68 -27.94 22.80 12.12
N ILE A 69 -27.26 21.66 12.18
CA ILE A 69 -26.93 20.99 13.46
C ILE A 69 -25.98 21.86 14.27
N ARG A 70 -24.88 22.33 13.65
CA ARG A 70 -23.89 23.16 14.32
C ARG A 70 -24.49 24.47 14.82
N PHE A 71 -25.37 25.08 14.04
CA PHE A 71 -26.09 26.29 14.45
C PHE A 71 -26.90 26.07 15.74
N LEU A 72 -27.68 24.99 15.81
CA LEU A 72 -28.50 24.66 16.99
C LEU A 72 -27.66 24.33 18.22
N MET A 73 -26.55 23.61 18.03
CA MET A 73 -25.61 23.32 19.11
C MET A 73 -24.99 24.59 19.68
N ASP A 74 -24.53 25.49 18.81
CA ASP A 74 -23.81 26.70 19.25
C ASP A 74 -24.76 27.77 19.82
N ILE A 75 -26.01 27.86 19.34
CA ILE A 75 -26.96 28.91 19.79
C ILE A 75 -27.68 28.56 21.08
N ASP A 76 -28.05 27.29 21.27
CA ASP A 76 -28.79 26.84 22.45
C ASP A 76 -27.88 26.06 23.43
N SER A 77 -26.58 25.92 23.15
CA SER A 77 -25.62 25.10 23.93
C SER A 77 -26.10 23.65 24.15
N ARG A 78 -26.82 23.09 23.18
CA ARG A 78 -27.42 21.75 23.26
C ARG A 78 -26.44 20.66 22.84
N ASN A 79 -26.61 19.48 23.43
CA ASN A 79 -25.88 18.28 23.04
C ASN A 79 -26.29 17.85 21.61
N PHE A 80 -25.32 17.36 20.84
CA PHE A 80 -25.51 16.85 19.48
C PHE A 80 -26.66 15.82 19.38
N ILE A 81 -26.81 14.94 20.38
CA ILE A 81 -27.85 13.90 20.35
C ILE A 81 -29.25 14.53 20.41
N ASP A 82 -29.44 15.52 21.29
CA ASP A 82 -30.73 16.19 21.47
C ASP A 82 -31.11 16.98 20.21
N VAL A 83 -30.13 17.66 19.60
CA VAL A 83 -30.30 18.40 18.34
C VAL A 83 -30.70 17.46 17.20
N ILE A 84 -30.06 16.28 17.09
CA ILE A 84 -30.43 15.32 16.05
C ILE A 84 -31.81 14.71 16.31
N GLN A 85 -32.18 14.45 17.58
CA GLN A 85 -33.52 13.96 17.91
C GLN A 85 -34.60 14.98 17.56
N ASP A 86 -34.39 16.26 17.89
CA ASP A 86 -35.31 17.34 17.55
C ASP A 86 -35.47 17.50 16.04
N LEU A 87 -34.37 17.50 15.27
CA LEU A 87 -34.40 17.59 13.81
C LEU A 87 -35.00 16.34 13.15
N ALA A 88 -34.73 15.15 13.70
CA ALA A 88 -35.31 13.89 13.23
C ALA A 88 -36.83 13.87 13.43
N ASN A 89 -37.31 14.38 14.58
CA ASN A 89 -38.74 14.52 14.87
C ASN A 89 -39.42 15.53 13.93
N GLN A 90 -38.75 16.64 13.61
CA GLN A 90 -39.27 17.65 12.68
C GLN A 90 -39.31 17.17 11.23
N THR A 91 -38.37 16.30 10.84
CA THR A 91 -38.25 15.78 9.45
C THR A 91 -38.92 14.42 9.25
N GLY A 92 -39.41 13.78 10.32
CA GLY A 92 -40.08 12.47 10.30
C GLY A 92 -39.14 11.29 10.04
N ILE A 93 -37.85 11.40 10.39
CA ILE A 93 -36.84 10.35 10.17
C ILE A 93 -36.63 9.55 11.45
N GLU A 94 -36.79 8.23 11.41
CA GLU A 94 -36.57 7.37 12.56
C GLU A 94 -35.07 7.16 12.86
N LEU A 95 -34.68 7.33 14.12
CA LEU A 95 -33.30 7.12 14.57
C LEU A 95 -33.05 5.65 14.98
N PRO A 96 -31.92 5.02 14.56
CA PRO A 96 -31.61 3.64 14.92
C PRO A 96 -31.40 3.43 16.43
N LYS A 97 -32.00 2.37 16.99
CA LYS A 97 -31.93 2.01 18.42
C LYS A 97 -30.72 1.14 18.79
N ASP A 98 -29.53 1.40 18.24
CA ASP A 98 -28.32 0.60 18.56
C ASP A 98 -27.42 1.29 19.60
N GLN A 99 -27.70 1.05 20.89
CA GLN A 99 -26.82 1.47 21.99
C GLN A 99 -25.61 0.53 22.20
N LYS A 100 -25.62 -0.69 21.63
CA LYS A 100 -24.57 -1.69 21.85
C LYS A 100 -23.29 -1.43 21.05
N SER A 101 -23.36 -0.87 19.85
CA SER A 101 -22.19 -0.56 19.01
C SER A 101 -21.43 0.67 19.50
N ALA A 102 -22.14 1.69 20.03
CA ALA A 102 -21.51 2.89 20.57
C ALA A 102 -20.72 2.64 21.85
N LYS A 103 -21.22 1.78 22.76
CA LYS A 103 -20.51 1.41 24.00
C LYS A 103 -19.19 0.66 23.76
N LYS A 104 -19.07 -0.07 22.64
CA LYS A 104 -17.83 -0.79 22.26
C LYS A 104 -16.70 0.14 21.81
N LEU A 105 -17.00 1.40 21.49
CA LEU A 105 -16.02 2.39 21.01
C LEU A 105 -15.48 3.29 22.13
N LEU A 106 -16.04 3.15 23.33
CA LEU A 106 -15.74 3.98 24.49
C LEU A 106 -14.99 3.16 25.54
N TYR A 107 -14.12 3.83 26.28
CA TYR A 107 -13.42 3.26 27.43
C TYR A 107 -13.52 4.21 28.61
N LYS A 108 -13.28 3.69 29.82
CA LYS A 108 -13.31 4.50 31.04
C LYS A 108 -11.99 5.25 31.19
N ARG A 109 -12.03 6.58 31.37
CA ARG A 109 -10.84 7.38 31.68
C ARG A 109 -10.57 7.38 33.18
N GLU A 110 -9.30 7.38 33.55
CA GLU A 110 -8.87 7.57 34.92
C GLU A 110 -9.11 9.03 35.36
N PRO A 111 -9.56 9.27 36.60
CA PRO A 111 -9.78 10.62 37.10
C PRO A 111 -8.47 11.41 37.21
N ASP A 112 -8.54 12.72 36.94
CA ASP A 112 -7.38 13.59 36.98
C ASP A 112 -6.85 13.73 38.41
N LYS A 113 -5.64 13.20 38.68
CA LYS A 113 -4.99 13.27 40.01
C LYS A 113 -4.80 14.70 40.52
N LYS A 114 -4.86 15.73 39.65
CA LYS A 114 -4.81 17.14 40.07
C LYS A 114 -6.04 17.60 40.85
N GLN A 115 -7.20 16.94 40.74
CA GLN A 115 -8.42 17.29 41.50
C GLN A 115 -8.48 16.65 42.90
N GLN A 116 -7.60 15.70 43.23
CA GLN A 116 -7.58 15.07 44.56
C GLN A 116 -6.83 15.88 45.63
N LEU A 117 -5.93 16.81 45.25
CA LEU A 117 -5.18 17.62 46.22
C LEU A 117 -5.95 18.83 46.79
N SER A 118 -7.15 19.15 46.27
CA SER A 118 -7.98 20.24 46.79
C SER A 118 -9.01 19.80 47.86
N ASN A 119 -9.14 18.50 48.13
CA ASN A 119 -10.11 17.96 49.10
C ASN A 119 -9.43 17.35 50.33
N ILE A 120 -8.40 18.00 50.87
CA ILE A 120 -7.87 17.68 52.20
C ILE A 120 -8.61 18.54 53.23
N PRO A 121 -9.37 17.97 54.18
CA PRO A 121 -9.95 18.73 55.28
C PRO A 121 -8.82 19.31 56.16
N PRO A 122 -8.93 20.54 56.71
CA PRO A 122 -7.91 21.07 57.59
C PRO A 122 -7.77 20.18 58.83
N THR A 123 -6.58 19.64 59.02
CA THR A 123 -6.18 18.91 60.22
C THR A 123 -6.07 19.89 61.39
N HIS A 124 -6.90 19.70 62.42
CA HIS A 124 -6.76 20.39 63.70
C HIS A 124 -5.43 20.01 64.38
N PRO A 125 -4.66 20.98 64.90
CA PRO A 125 -3.50 20.66 65.73
C PRO A 125 -3.94 20.27 67.14
N ASN A 126 -3.51 19.09 67.58
CA ASN A 126 -3.51 18.68 68.98
C ASN A 126 -2.64 19.63 69.81
N ASN A 127 -3.21 20.26 70.83
CA ASN A 127 -2.46 20.82 71.96
C ASN A 127 -2.96 20.18 73.25
N SER A 128 -2.09 19.38 73.85
CA SER A 128 -2.14 18.96 75.25
C SER A 128 -1.46 20.02 76.12
N THR A 129 -2.16 20.61 77.10
CA THR A 129 -1.68 20.79 78.49
C THR A 129 -2.76 21.44 79.37
N LEU A 130 -2.81 20.97 80.63
CA LEU A 130 -3.71 21.36 81.73
C LEU A 130 -3.69 22.86 82.06
N SER A 131 -4.83 23.42 82.49
CA SER A 131 -4.95 24.22 83.72
C SER A 131 -6.41 24.66 83.97
N THR A 132 -6.82 24.50 85.22
CA THR A 132 -8.03 24.92 85.94
C THR A 132 -8.47 26.38 85.77
N ALA A 133 -9.79 26.63 85.68
CA ALA A 133 -10.59 27.36 86.69
C ALA A 133 -11.91 27.96 86.14
N GLN A 134 -13.02 27.58 86.80
CA GLN A 134 -14.18 28.38 87.23
C GLN A 134 -15.14 29.04 86.21
N ASP A 135 -16.40 28.56 86.29
CA ASP A 135 -17.68 29.26 86.41
C ASP A 135 -17.90 30.60 85.67
N HIS A 136 -18.94 30.66 84.84
CA HIS A 136 -20.14 31.47 85.13
C HIS A 136 -21.17 31.44 83.97
N VAL A 137 -22.31 30.80 84.28
CA VAL A 137 -23.72 31.13 83.99
C VAL A 137 -24.07 32.06 82.80
N ASN A 138 -24.82 31.45 81.87
CA ASN A 138 -25.70 32.01 80.85
C ASN A 138 -26.53 33.24 81.28
N LEU A 139 -26.70 34.19 80.37
CA LEU A 139 -27.95 34.96 80.18
C LEU A 139 -27.97 35.56 78.77
N THR A 140 -28.79 34.99 77.89
CA THR A 140 -29.22 35.56 76.60
C THR A 140 -30.50 36.38 76.77
N PRO A 141 -30.68 37.43 75.94
CA PRO A 141 -32.00 37.76 75.38
C PRO A 141 -31.96 37.82 73.83
N PRO A 142 -33.12 37.81 73.16
CA PRO A 142 -33.36 36.93 72.02
C PRO A 142 -33.18 37.59 70.64
N ALA A 143 -32.82 36.76 69.66
CA ALA A 143 -32.83 37.09 68.24
C ALA A 143 -34.21 36.79 67.64
N PHE A 144 -34.77 37.76 66.93
CA PHE A 144 -35.84 37.56 65.95
C PHE A 144 -35.20 37.42 64.56
N ASN A 145 -35.28 36.22 63.99
CA ASN A 145 -35.71 35.99 62.60
C ASN A 145 -35.69 34.48 62.31
N ASP A 146 -36.88 33.88 62.32
CA ASP A 146 -37.17 32.62 61.65
C ASP A 146 -37.08 32.85 60.13
N ASP A 147 -36.16 32.17 59.46
CA ASP A 147 -36.24 31.95 58.00
C ASP A 147 -36.85 30.55 57.77
N PRO A 148 -38.11 30.46 57.30
CA PRO A 148 -38.82 29.21 57.11
C PRO A 148 -38.34 28.39 55.90
N PHE A 149 -37.22 28.75 55.26
CA PHE A 149 -36.63 28.01 54.13
C PHE A 149 -35.33 27.26 54.45
N ALA A 150 -34.87 27.22 55.70
CA ALA A 150 -33.62 26.55 56.08
C ALA A 150 -33.66 25.00 55.98
N GLU A 151 -34.82 24.37 55.78
CA GLU A 151 -34.96 22.90 55.78
C GLU A 151 -34.83 22.20 54.41
N PHE A 152 -34.52 22.91 53.32
CA PHE A 152 -34.33 22.29 52.00
C PHE A 152 -32.87 22.19 51.52
N ALA A 153 -31.90 22.25 52.45
CA ALA A 153 -30.49 22.28 52.10
C ALA A 153 -29.65 21.10 52.61
N HIS A 154 -30.20 19.90 52.81
CA HIS A 154 -29.37 18.71 53.07
C HIS A 154 -29.96 17.43 52.46
N THR A 155 -29.86 17.28 51.15
CA THR A 155 -29.71 15.96 50.53
C THR A 155 -28.23 15.75 50.22
N ASN A 156 -27.53 15.05 51.13
CA ASN A 156 -26.26 14.40 50.84
C ASN A 156 -26.54 13.27 49.84
N ASP A 157 -26.65 13.61 48.56
CA ASP A 157 -26.48 12.62 47.50
C ASP A 157 -24.97 12.48 47.26
N PRO A 158 -24.37 11.29 47.37
CA PRO A 158 -22.97 11.12 47.03
C PRO A 158 -22.84 11.45 45.55
N LEU A 159 -22.12 12.53 45.24
CA LEU A 159 -21.69 12.88 43.89
C LEU A 159 -21.17 11.61 43.22
N LEU A 160 -21.98 11.00 42.36
CA LEU A 160 -21.54 10.02 41.39
C LEU A 160 -20.44 10.71 40.60
N GLU A 161 -19.18 10.34 40.85
CA GLU A 161 -18.08 10.63 39.94
C GLU A 161 -18.51 10.14 38.56
N VAL A 162 -18.97 11.05 37.71
CA VAL A 162 -19.31 10.73 36.33
C VAL A 162 -17.98 10.38 35.68
N ALA A 163 -17.69 9.08 35.61
CA ALA A 163 -16.51 8.57 34.93
C ALA A 163 -16.49 9.18 33.53
N GLN A 164 -15.49 10.01 33.23
CA GLN A 164 -15.36 10.58 31.90
C GLN A 164 -15.07 9.45 30.93
N GLU A 165 -15.96 9.22 29.97
CA GLU A 165 -15.77 8.22 28.92
C GLU A 165 -14.82 8.80 27.85
N GLY A 166 -13.83 8.01 27.46
CA GLY A 166 -12.90 8.31 26.36
C GLY A 166 -13.31 7.57 25.10
N ASN A 167 -12.92 8.07 23.92
CA ASN A 167 -13.20 7.44 22.63
C ASN A 167 -11.91 6.91 22.01
N PHE A 168 -11.93 5.67 21.50
CA PHE A 168 -10.71 5.07 20.93
C PHE A 168 -10.16 5.81 19.70
N PHE A 169 -11.03 6.39 18.85
CA PHE A 169 -10.56 7.13 17.68
C PHE A 169 -9.88 8.44 18.10
N ASP A 170 -10.44 9.15 19.08
CA ASP A 170 -9.85 10.39 19.59
C ASP A 170 -8.51 10.11 20.29
N LEU A 171 -8.43 9.01 21.05
CA LEU A 171 -7.18 8.58 21.68
C LEU A 171 -6.10 8.26 20.63
N LEU A 172 -6.43 7.46 19.60
CA LEU A 172 -5.49 7.12 18.53
C LEU A 172 -5.07 8.35 17.71
N GLU A 173 -5.98 9.29 17.50
CA GLU A 173 -5.67 10.57 16.86
C GLU A 173 -4.65 11.38 17.69
N ASN A 174 -4.88 11.51 18.99
CA ASN A 174 -3.96 12.19 19.90
C ASN A 174 -2.58 11.50 19.96
N ILE A 175 -2.55 10.17 20.00
CA ILE A 175 -1.30 9.39 19.94
C ILE A 175 -0.57 9.62 18.60
N THR A 176 -1.31 9.71 17.50
CA THR A 176 -0.72 10.00 16.19
C THR A 176 -0.04 11.36 16.20
N GLN A 177 -0.70 12.39 16.72
CA GLN A 177 -0.11 13.74 16.85
C GLN A 177 1.12 13.72 17.77
N PHE A 178 1.07 12.99 18.88
CA PHE A 178 2.21 12.80 19.77
C PHE A 178 3.40 12.19 19.02
N TYR A 179 3.21 11.07 18.29
CA TYR A 179 4.30 10.46 17.53
C TYR A 179 4.83 11.33 16.39
N GLN A 180 3.98 12.13 15.74
CA GLN A 180 4.42 13.12 14.74
C GLN A 180 5.31 14.19 15.38
N GLN A 181 4.95 14.69 16.56
CA GLN A 181 5.80 15.63 17.30
C GLN A 181 7.13 14.98 17.70
N GLN A 182 7.11 13.75 18.20
CA GLN A 182 8.33 13.01 18.56
C GLN A 182 9.28 12.85 17.36
N LEU A 183 8.76 12.61 16.15
CA LEU A 183 9.59 12.52 14.94
C LEU A 183 10.37 13.82 14.69
N THR A 184 9.77 14.99 14.92
CA THR A 184 10.46 16.29 14.74
C THR A 184 11.60 16.52 15.73
N GLN A 185 11.59 15.83 16.87
CA GLN A 185 12.57 15.95 17.95
C GLN A 185 13.71 14.92 17.84
N HIS A 186 13.57 13.89 17.00
CA HIS A 186 14.52 12.78 16.91
C HIS A 186 15.20 12.70 15.53
N THR A 187 16.45 13.17 15.46
CA THR A 187 17.22 13.24 14.21
C THR A 187 17.48 11.88 13.56
N THR A 188 17.66 10.82 14.35
CA THR A 188 17.90 9.44 13.84
C THR A 188 16.71 8.92 13.04
N ALA A 189 15.49 9.13 13.54
CA ALA A 189 14.26 8.75 12.86
C ALA A 189 14.01 9.59 11.58
N GLN A 190 14.36 10.88 11.60
CA GLN A 190 14.31 11.73 10.40
C GLN A 190 15.30 11.27 9.33
N GLN A 191 16.53 10.93 9.75
CA GLN A 191 17.56 10.40 8.84
C GLN A 191 17.12 9.09 8.20
N TYR A 192 16.45 8.20 8.94
CA TYR A 192 15.89 6.97 8.39
C TYR A 192 14.95 7.24 7.20
N PHE A 193 13.96 8.13 7.35
CA PHE A 193 13.04 8.46 6.27
C PHE A 193 13.74 9.16 5.10
N LYS A 194 14.71 10.04 5.40
CA LYS A 194 15.51 10.72 4.39
C LYS A 194 16.35 9.74 3.56
N GLN A 195 17.00 8.77 4.20
CA GLN A 195 17.77 7.71 3.52
C GLN A 195 16.87 6.82 2.65
N ARG A 196 15.61 6.63 3.07
CA ARG A 196 14.58 5.93 2.28
C ARG A 196 13.97 6.79 1.17
N GLY A 197 14.41 8.04 0.99
CA GLY A 197 13.89 8.93 -0.04
C GLY A 197 12.47 9.45 0.21
N VAL A 198 11.94 9.33 1.44
CA VAL A 198 10.61 9.82 1.79
C VAL A 198 10.67 11.32 2.03
N ASN A 199 9.97 12.10 1.21
CA ASN A 199 9.99 13.56 1.31
C ASN A 199 9.07 14.09 2.43
N SER A 200 9.25 15.35 2.83
CA SER A 200 8.49 15.96 3.93
C SER A 200 6.98 16.02 3.69
N GLN A 201 6.54 16.20 2.44
CA GLN A 201 5.12 16.20 2.09
C GLN A 201 4.50 14.81 2.31
N THR A 202 5.23 13.76 1.91
CA THR A 202 4.86 12.37 2.14
C THR A 202 4.81 12.05 3.64
N ILE A 203 5.81 12.47 4.42
CA ILE A 203 5.80 12.32 5.89
C ILE A 203 4.53 12.93 6.50
N GLN A 204 4.14 14.13 6.06
CA GLN A 204 2.93 14.81 6.54
C GLN A 204 1.64 14.12 6.08
N LEU A 205 1.55 13.74 4.80
CA LEU A 205 0.38 13.08 4.19
C LEU A 205 0.06 11.72 4.87
N TRP A 206 1.11 10.94 5.12
CA TRP A 206 1.04 9.64 5.78
C TRP A 206 1.06 9.73 7.30
N ARG A 207 1.25 10.93 7.84
CA ARG A 207 1.29 11.22 9.27
C ARG A 207 2.34 10.38 10.01
N LEU A 208 3.48 10.15 9.35
CA LEU A 208 4.54 9.32 9.90
C LEU A 208 5.07 9.91 11.20
N GLY A 209 5.43 9.04 12.14
CA GLY A 209 5.85 9.44 13.47
C GLY A 209 7.03 8.62 13.99
N TYR A 210 7.39 8.85 15.24
CA TYR A 210 8.40 8.07 15.96
C TYR A 210 7.91 7.75 17.37
N ALA A 211 8.02 6.49 17.76
CA ALA A 211 7.80 6.04 19.14
C ALA A 211 9.12 6.07 19.90
N PRO A 212 9.22 6.85 21.00
CA PRO A 212 10.42 6.93 21.82
C PRO A 212 10.90 5.58 22.35
N GLU A 213 12.17 5.51 22.75
CA GLU A 213 12.77 4.32 23.37
C GLU A 213 12.24 4.02 24.79
N ASP A 214 11.67 5.02 25.46
CA ASP A 214 11.17 4.91 26.83
C ASP A 214 10.08 3.83 26.96
N TRP A 215 10.17 3.04 28.03
CA TRP A 215 9.29 1.88 28.26
C TRP A 215 7.82 2.23 28.51
N GLN A 216 7.52 3.48 28.89
CA GLN A 216 6.20 3.92 29.36
C GLN A 216 5.90 5.36 28.89
N HIS A 217 6.36 5.74 27.69
CA HIS A 217 6.12 7.07 27.14
C HIS A 217 4.62 7.34 26.93
N LEU A 218 3.82 6.33 26.57
CA LEU A 218 2.38 6.50 26.41
C LEU A 218 1.69 6.71 27.75
N ALA A 219 2.03 5.96 28.79
CA ALA A 219 1.48 6.16 30.13
C ALA A 219 1.84 7.55 30.70
N LYS A 220 3.03 8.07 30.39
CA LYS A 220 3.46 9.43 30.77
C LYS A 220 2.70 10.51 30.00
N ALA A 221 2.49 10.32 28.70
CA ALA A 221 1.82 11.30 27.84
C ALA A 221 0.29 11.31 28.00
N PHE A 222 -0.31 10.16 28.30
CA PHE A 222 -1.76 9.97 28.40
C PHE A 222 -2.16 9.28 29.72
N PRO A 223 -1.87 9.88 30.88
CA PRO A 223 -2.08 9.25 32.18
C PRO A 223 -3.55 8.95 32.49
N GLN A 224 -4.49 9.66 31.87
CA GLN A 224 -5.94 9.46 32.04
C GLN A 224 -6.48 8.32 31.17
N ASP A 225 -5.71 7.85 30.18
CA ASP A 225 -6.21 6.99 29.11
C ASP A 225 -5.56 5.60 29.10
N ILE A 226 -4.93 5.22 30.22
CA ILE A 226 -4.20 3.95 30.40
C ILE A 226 -5.10 2.75 30.11
N GLU A 227 -6.35 2.75 30.58
CA GLU A 227 -7.29 1.67 30.32
C GLU A 227 -7.56 1.52 28.81
N GLY A 228 -7.77 2.64 28.11
CA GLY A 228 -7.96 2.64 26.66
C GLY A 228 -6.72 2.14 25.90
N LEU A 229 -5.53 2.54 26.33
CA LEU A 229 -4.26 2.08 25.77
C LEU A 229 -4.03 0.58 25.95
N LYS A 230 -4.44 0.02 27.09
CA LYS A 230 -4.41 -1.43 27.36
C LYS A 230 -5.42 -2.18 26.51
N GLN A 231 -6.65 -1.67 26.37
CA GLN A 231 -7.68 -2.29 25.52
C GLN A 231 -7.29 -2.29 24.03
N LEU A 232 -6.60 -1.25 23.56
CA LEU A 232 -6.01 -1.20 22.21
C LEU A 232 -4.72 -2.04 22.09
N GLY A 233 -4.22 -2.60 23.20
CA GLY A 233 -3.00 -3.40 23.27
C GLY A 233 -1.71 -2.65 22.94
N LEU A 234 -1.74 -1.32 23.03
CA LEU A 234 -0.58 -0.43 22.89
C LEU A 234 0.25 -0.41 24.18
N ILE A 235 -0.39 -0.60 25.34
CA ILE A 235 0.27 -0.96 26.60
C ILE A 235 0.00 -2.43 26.89
N ARG A 236 1.04 -3.17 27.29
CA ARG A 236 0.96 -4.58 27.70
C ARG A 236 1.58 -4.79 29.06
N THR A 237 1.08 -5.78 29.79
CA THR A 237 1.63 -6.18 31.08
C THR A 237 2.54 -7.39 30.90
N SER A 238 3.78 -7.30 31.38
CA SER A 238 4.74 -8.41 31.43
C SER A 238 4.30 -9.48 32.44
N ASP A 239 4.85 -10.69 32.32
CA ASP A 239 4.68 -11.77 33.30
C ASP A 239 5.03 -11.34 34.74
N ASN A 240 5.98 -10.40 34.88
CA ASN A 240 6.38 -9.82 36.17
C ASN A 240 5.42 -8.73 36.67
N GLY A 241 4.26 -8.53 36.02
CA GLY A 241 3.24 -7.55 36.39
C GLY A 241 3.54 -6.10 36.02
N ARG A 242 4.64 -5.83 35.29
CA ARG A 242 5.02 -4.46 34.88
C ARG A 242 4.43 -4.10 33.51
N ASP A 243 3.79 -2.94 33.43
CA ASP A 243 3.29 -2.39 32.17
C ASP A 243 4.41 -1.81 31.31
N PHE A 244 4.32 -2.01 30.00
CA PHE A 244 5.24 -1.48 29.00
C PHE A 244 4.54 -1.17 27.68
N ASP A 245 5.08 -0.22 26.93
CA ASP A 245 4.57 0.17 25.62
C ASP A 245 4.99 -0.83 24.54
N LEU A 246 4.06 -1.28 23.69
CA LEU A 246 4.33 -2.27 22.64
C LEU A 246 5.31 -1.75 21.58
N LEU A 247 5.14 -0.50 21.17
CA LEU A 247 5.92 0.15 20.12
C LEU A 247 6.94 1.06 20.80
N ARG A 248 8.23 0.73 20.70
CA ARG A 248 9.33 1.50 21.28
C ARG A 248 10.51 1.53 20.33
N ASP A 249 11.20 2.66 20.29
CA ASP A 249 12.33 2.91 19.41
C ASP A 249 12.05 2.52 17.94
N ARG A 250 10.91 3.00 17.43
CA ARG A 250 10.37 2.60 16.12
C ARG A 250 9.84 3.80 15.37
N VAL A 251 10.08 3.84 14.07
CA VAL A 251 9.31 4.72 13.18
C VAL A 251 7.90 4.17 13.03
N ILE A 252 6.92 5.07 13.04
CA ILE A 252 5.50 4.74 13.16
C ILE A 252 4.76 5.06 11.86
N PHE A 253 3.94 4.10 11.45
CA PHE A 253 3.05 4.13 10.30
C PHE A 253 1.60 4.04 10.80
N PRO A 254 0.86 5.16 10.89
CA PRO A 254 -0.56 5.13 11.26
C PRO A 254 -1.38 4.37 10.21
N ILE A 255 -2.22 3.44 10.66
CA ILE A 255 -3.09 2.64 9.80
C ILE A 255 -4.48 3.25 9.83
N ARG A 256 -5.03 3.55 8.64
CA ARG A 256 -6.32 4.23 8.48
C ARG A 256 -7.42 3.28 7.99
N ASP A 257 -8.63 3.48 8.49
CA ASP A 257 -9.82 2.84 7.93
C ASP A 257 -10.29 3.52 6.64
N ARG A 258 -11.36 3.02 6.00
CA ARG A 258 -11.92 3.61 4.77
C ARG A 258 -12.43 5.04 4.94
N LYS A 259 -12.66 5.49 6.17
CA LYS A 259 -13.08 6.87 6.48
C LYS A 259 -11.88 7.78 6.75
N GLY A 260 -10.66 7.25 6.74
CA GLY A 260 -9.43 7.99 7.02
C GLY A 260 -9.09 8.12 8.50
N ARG A 261 -9.83 7.43 9.39
CA ARG A 261 -9.59 7.47 10.84
C ARG A 261 -8.46 6.51 11.20
N VAL A 262 -7.58 6.92 12.11
CA VAL A 262 -6.52 6.04 12.61
C VAL A 262 -7.15 4.95 13.47
N VAL A 263 -6.84 3.70 13.16
CA VAL A 263 -7.35 2.50 13.86
C VAL A 263 -6.26 1.69 14.54
N GLY A 264 -5.00 1.90 14.14
CA GLY A 264 -3.85 1.22 14.74
C GLY A 264 -2.56 1.74 14.14
N PHE A 265 -1.45 1.10 14.50
CA PHE A 265 -0.11 1.50 14.08
C PHE A 265 0.71 0.30 13.62
N GLY A 266 1.49 0.50 12.56
CA GLY A 266 2.67 -0.29 12.25
C GLY A 266 3.91 0.42 12.80
N GLY A 267 4.89 -0.33 13.26
CA GLY A 267 6.16 0.19 13.78
C GLY A 267 7.35 -0.59 13.27
N ARG A 268 8.33 0.10 12.69
CA ARG A 268 9.59 -0.50 12.22
C ARG A 268 10.74 -0.07 13.09
N ALA A 269 11.55 -1.03 13.53
CA ALA A 269 12.78 -0.72 14.27
C ALA A 269 13.74 0.10 13.40
N LEU A 270 14.49 1.01 14.02
CA LEU A 270 15.52 1.78 13.31
C LEU A 270 16.71 0.89 12.91
N ASN A 271 17.07 -0.05 13.79
CA ASN A 271 18.16 -1.02 13.59
C ASN A 271 17.59 -2.42 13.28
N ASP A 272 18.25 -3.14 12.36
CA ASP A 272 17.88 -4.51 11.94
C ASP A 272 18.23 -5.58 13.01
N GLU A 273 19.04 -5.24 14.02
CA GLU A 273 19.31 -6.10 15.17
C GLU A 273 18.09 -6.27 16.09
N ILE A 274 17.21 -5.28 16.15
CA ILE A 274 16.03 -5.29 17.02
C ILE A 274 14.94 -6.13 16.35
N LYS A 275 14.73 -7.35 16.87
CA LYS A 275 13.69 -8.26 16.41
C LYS A 275 12.40 -8.17 17.24
N PRO A 276 11.22 -8.26 16.61
CA PRO A 276 11.01 -8.30 15.15
C PRO A 276 11.19 -6.92 14.49
N LYS A 277 11.59 -6.92 13.21
CA LYS A 277 11.86 -5.70 12.42
C LYS A 277 10.61 -4.82 12.28
N TYR A 278 9.45 -5.44 12.05
CA TYR A 278 8.13 -4.79 12.01
C TYR A 278 7.21 -5.37 13.09
N ILE A 279 6.44 -4.50 13.72
CA ILE A 279 5.38 -4.84 14.69
C ILE A 279 4.13 -4.06 14.33
N ASN A 280 2.98 -4.71 14.37
CA ASN A 280 1.69 -4.06 14.21
C ASN A 280 0.92 -4.10 15.54
N SER A 281 0.07 -3.11 15.77
CA SER A 281 -0.96 -3.16 16.81
C SER A 281 -1.69 -4.51 16.76
N PRO A 282 -2.08 -5.08 17.92
CA PRO A 282 -2.92 -6.27 17.96
C PRO A 282 -4.34 -5.94 17.45
N ASP A 283 -5.10 -6.97 17.07
CA ASP A 283 -6.51 -6.79 16.73
C ASP A 283 -7.28 -6.24 17.95
N SER A 284 -8.24 -5.35 17.67
CA SER A 284 -9.10 -4.69 18.65
C SER A 284 -10.50 -4.51 18.07
N GLU A 285 -11.42 -3.92 18.84
CA GLU A 285 -12.79 -3.62 18.38
C GLU A 285 -12.84 -2.67 17.16
N ILE A 286 -11.77 -1.91 16.90
CA ILE A 286 -11.69 -0.97 15.77
C ILE A 286 -10.61 -1.33 14.74
N PHE A 287 -9.80 -2.35 15.02
CA PHE A 287 -8.68 -2.75 14.17
C PHE A 287 -8.72 -4.26 13.92
N HIS A 288 -8.95 -4.63 12.66
CA HIS A 288 -8.98 -6.01 12.21
C HIS A 288 -8.05 -6.17 11.01
N LYS A 289 -6.88 -6.80 11.22
CA LYS A 289 -5.84 -6.93 10.17
C LYS A 289 -6.35 -7.59 8.90
N ASN A 290 -7.25 -8.56 9.05
CA ASN A 290 -7.84 -9.32 7.94
C ASN A 290 -8.82 -8.52 7.08
N GLN A 291 -9.26 -7.33 7.50
CA GLN A 291 -10.25 -6.50 6.79
C GLN A 291 -9.70 -5.14 6.37
N LEU A 292 -8.41 -4.90 6.58
CA LEU A 292 -7.73 -3.65 6.30
C LEU A 292 -6.56 -3.88 5.34
N LEU A 293 -6.36 -2.90 4.47
CA LEU A 293 -5.20 -2.79 3.59
C LEU A 293 -4.61 -1.40 3.78
N TYR A 294 -3.32 -1.36 4.09
CA TYR A 294 -2.59 -0.11 4.18
C TYR A 294 -2.55 0.57 2.81
N GLY A 295 -2.77 1.88 2.72
CA GLY A 295 -2.80 2.62 1.46
C GLY A 295 -4.16 2.65 0.75
N LEU A 296 -5.14 1.85 1.18
CA LEU A 296 -6.45 1.77 0.53
C LEU A 296 -7.20 3.10 0.59
N TYR A 297 -7.21 3.76 1.75
CA TYR A 297 -7.87 5.06 1.93
C TYR A 297 -7.24 6.14 1.05
N GLU A 298 -5.91 6.16 1.01
CA GLU A 298 -5.10 7.10 0.26
C GLU A 298 -5.33 6.93 -1.24
N GLY A 299 -5.30 5.69 -1.74
CA GLY A 299 -5.60 5.37 -3.14
C GLY A 299 -7.04 5.71 -3.54
N GLN A 300 -8.02 5.47 -2.66
CA GLN A 300 -9.41 5.88 -2.91
C GLN A 300 -9.56 7.40 -3.00
N LYS A 301 -8.91 8.13 -2.09
CA LYS A 301 -8.91 9.60 -2.09
C LYS A 301 -8.29 10.17 -3.36
N GLN A 302 -7.26 9.52 -3.90
CA GLN A 302 -6.60 9.88 -5.16
C GLN A 302 -7.32 9.33 -6.41
N LYS A 303 -8.44 8.61 -6.24
CA LYS A 303 -9.20 7.97 -7.34
C LYS A 303 -8.32 7.09 -8.23
N ALA A 304 -7.45 6.29 -7.59
CA ALA A 304 -6.59 5.35 -8.27
C ALA A 304 -7.38 4.43 -9.21
N GLN A 305 -6.89 4.28 -10.44
CA GLN A 305 -7.50 3.39 -11.43
C GLN A 305 -6.90 2.00 -11.31
N ASP A 306 -5.58 1.89 -11.29
CA ASP A 306 -4.88 0.60 -11.17
C ASP A 306 -4.50 0.31 -9.71
N TRP A 307 -4.71 -0.93 -9.28
CA TRP A 307 -4.46 -1.37 -7.91
C TRP A 307 -3.35 -2.42 -7.87
N LEU A 308 -2.33 -2.15 -7.05
CA LEU A 308 -1.15 -2.98 -6.88
C LEU A 308 -1.02 -3.39 -5.42
N MET A 309 -1.17 -4.68 -5.11
CA MET A 309 -0.94 -5.21 -3.77
C MET A 309 0.52 -5.60 -3.58
N VAL A 310 1.17 -5.05 -2.56
CA VAL A 310 2.57 -5.28 -2.17
C VAL A 310 2.65 -5.75 -0.72
N GLU A 311 3.85 -6.06 -0.21
CA GLU A 311 4.02 -6.65 1.12
C GLU A 311 4.16 -5.62 2.25
N GLY A 312 4.84 -4.49 2.00
CA GLY A 312 5.27 -3.57 3.05
C GLY A 312 4.66 -2.18 3.04
N TYR A 313 4.65 -1.54 4.21
CA TYR A 313 4.28 -0.12 4.38
C TYR A 313 5.16 0.82 3.53
N MET A 314 6.46 0.57 3.53
CA MET A 314 7.43 1.38 2.82
C MET A 314 7.23 1.31 1.31
N ASP A 315 6.90 0.13 0.78
CA ASP A 315 6.59 -0.06 -0.64
C ASP A 315 5.40 0.80 -1.06
N VAL A 316 4.32 0.76 -0.28
CA VAL A 316 3.13 1.59 -0.54
C VAL A 316 3.47 3.08 -0.52
N ILE A 317 4.20 3.54 0.49
CA ILE A 317 4.57 4.96 0.63
C ILE A 317 5.46 5.40 -0.54
N ALA A 318 6.47 4.60 -0.88
CA ALA A 318 7.38 4.88 -1.98
C ALA A 318 6.63 4.93 -3.31
N LEU A 319 5.88 3.87 -3.63
CA LEU A 319 5.11 3.77 -4.87
C LEU A 319 4.11 4.93 -5.03
N GLN A 320 3.36 5.27 -3.99
CA GLN A 320 2.43 6.41 -4.06
C GLN A 320 3.16 7.76 -4.19
N GLN A 321 4.34 7.92 -3.58
CA GLN A 321 5.17 9.12 -3.76
C GLN A 321 5.60 9.29 -5.22
N TYR A 322 5.87 8.19 -5.92
CA TYR A 322 6.17 8.16 -7.36
C TYR A 322 4.93 8.12 -8.26
N GLY A 323 3.72 8.34 -7.72
CA GLY A 323 2.50 8.47 -8.52
C GLY A 323 1.73 7.17 -8.76
N ILE A 324 2.19 6.03 -8.22
CA ILE A 324 1.44 4.77 -8.26
C ILE A 324 0.41 4.77 -7.11
N HIS A 325 -0.64 5.58 -7.27
CA HIS A 325 -1.58 5.90 -6.19
C HIS A 325 -2.38 4.69 -5.64
N GLY A 326 -2.57 3.63 -6.42
CA GLY A 326 -3.32 2.43 -6.00
C GLY A 326 -2.47 1.34 -5.35
N ALA A 327 -1.24 1.66 -4.93
CA ALA A 327 -0.42 0.73 -4.14
C ALA A 327 -1.05 0.50 -2.75
N VAL A 328 -1.16 -0.77 -2.35
CA VAL A 328 -1.70 -1.19 -1.05
C VAL A 328 -0.90 -2.35 -0.45
N ALA A 329 -0.89 -2.51 0.87
CA ALA A 329 -0.21 -3.61 1.53
C ALA A 329 -1.04 -4.30 2.60
N THR A 330 -0.75 -5.59 2.82
CA THR A 330 -1.28 -6.32 3.98
C THR A 330 -0.57 -5.89 5.25
N LEU A 331 -1.20 -6.14 6.41
CA LEU A 331 -0.72 -5.67 7.71
C LEU A 331 0.13 -6.73 8.41
N GLY A 332 1.22 -7.16 7.76
CA GLY A 332 2.16 -8.17 8.28
C GLY A 332 1.57 -9.58 8.38
N THR A 333 0.57 -9.88 7.55
CA THR A 333 -0.07 -11.20 7.43
C THR A 333 -0.16 -11.59 5.96
N ALA A 334 -0.25 -12.89 5.68
CA ALA A 334 -0.57 -13.36 4.33
C ALA A 334 -1.92 -12.76 3.87
N SER A 335 -2.01 -12.47 2.58
CA SER A 335 -3.24 -12.02 1.92
C SER A 335 -4.37 -13.02 2.12
N ASN A 336 -5.62 -12.53 2.17
CA ASN A 336 -6.81 -13.35 2.35
C ASN A 336 -7.93 -12.98 1.36
N THR A 337 -9.04 -13.73 1.43
CA THR A 337 -10.22 -13.57 0.57
C THR A 337 -10.86 -12.20 0.72
N GLU A 338 -10.93 -11.68 1.94
CA GLU A 338 -11.48 -10.36 2.25
C GLU A 338 -10.66 -9.26 1.57
N HIS A 339 -9.33 -9.26 1.69
CA HIS A 339 -8.41 -8.32 1.05
C HIS A 339 -8.63 -8.26 -0.46
N LEU A 340 -8.67 -9.41 -1.13
CA LEU A 340 -8.90 -9.46 -2.58
C LEU A 340 -10.30 -8.94 -2.94
N ASN A 341 -11.33 -9.27 -2.15
CA ASN A 341 -12.67 -8.72 -2.36
C ASN A 341 -12.75 -7.21 -2.15
N LEU A 342 -11.94 -6.62 -1.26
CA LEU A 342 -11.85 -5.17 -1.11
C LEU A 342 -11.30 -4.50 -2.36
N LEU A 343 -10.26 -5.10 -2.95
CA LEU A 343 -9.64 -4.60 -4.17
C LEU A 343 -10.54 -4.82 -5.40
N PHE A 344 -11.22 -5.96 -5.51
CA PHE A 344 -12.16 -6.22 -6.61
C PHE A 344 -13.38 -5.30 -6.58
N LYS A 345 -13.70 -4.70 -5.43
CA LYS A 345 -14.70 -3.63 -5.33
C LYS A 345 -14.20 -2.29 -5.88
N GLN A 346 -12.88 -2.07 -5.96
CA GLN A 346 -12.30 -0.85 -6.52
C GLN A 346 -12.10 -0.97 -8.02
N ASN A 347 -11.53 -2.09 -8.48
CA ASN A 347 -11.35 -2.39 -9.88
C ASN A 347 -11.43 -3.91 -10.11
N ASN A 348 -12.02 -4.32 -11.23
CA ASN A 348 -12.04 -5.71 -11.66
C ASN A 348 -10.66 -6.22 -12.09
N ARG A 349 -9.71 -5.33 -12.37
CA ARG A 349 -8.31 -5.67 -12.65
C ARG A 349 -7.42 -5.34 -11.46
N ILE A 350 -6.71 -6.34 -10.95
CA ILE A 350 -5.79 -6.19 -9.82
C ILE A 350 -4.43 -6.77 -10.20
N THR A 351 -3.36 -6.12 -9.74
CA THR A 351 -2.00 -6.68 -9.81
C THR A 351 -1.50 -7.00 -8.41
N ILE A 352 -0.84 -8.13 -8.24
CA ILE A 352 -0.20 -8.54 -6.97
C ILE A 352 1.29 -8.66 -7.21
N ALA A 353 2.09 -7.93 -6.44
CA ALA A 353 3.54 -8.02 -6.45
C ALA A 353 4.03 -9.15 -5.53
N PHE A 354 5.09 -9.84 -5.96
CA PHE A 354 5.82 -10.80 -5.14
C PHE A 354 7.31 -10.54 -5.28
N ASP A 355 8.02 -10.71 -4.17
CA ASP A 355 9.48 -10.73 -4.17
C ASP A 355 9.98 -11.92 -5.01
N GLY A 356 11.11 -11.74 -5.71
CA GLY A 356 11.66 -12.75 -6.63
C GLY A 356 12.18 -14.04 -5.97
N ASP A 357 12.23 -14.10 -4.64
CA ASP A 357 12.85 -15.19 -3.91
C ASP A 357 11.96 -16.45 -3.75
N LEU A 358 12.53 -17.52 -3.20
CA LEU A 358 11.82 -18.78 -2.93
C LEU A 358 10.64 -18.60 -1.95
N ALA A 359 10.66 -17.58 -1.09
CA ALA A 359 9.57 -17.28 -0.17
C ALA A 359 8.40 -16.60 -0.92
N GLY A 360 8.70 -15.67 -1.81
CA GLY A 360 7.76 -15.00 -2.70
C GLY A 360 7.04 -15.99 -3.63
N GLN A 361 7.75 -16.98 -4.18
CA GLN A 361 7.10 -18.04 -4.97
C GLN A 361 6.09 -18.87 -4.18
N LYS A 362 6.41 -19.23 -2.93
CA LYS A 362 5.47 -19.94 -2.03
C LYS A 362 4.28 -19.05 -1.66
N ALA A 363 4.52 -17.77 -1.42
CA ALA A 363 3.47 -16.78 -1.16
C ALA A 363 2.55 -16.60 -2.37
N ALA A 364 3.10 -16.65 -3.59
CA ALA A 364 2.33 -16.58 -4.83
C ALA A 364 1.38 -17.76 -4.99
N ARG A 365 1.85 -19.01 -4.76
CA ARG A 365 0.99 -20.21 -4.79
C ARG A 365 -0.15 -20.11 -3.78
N ARG A 366 0.14 -19.73 -2.54
CA ARG A 366 -0.90 -19.53 -1.52
C ARG A 366 -1.91 -18.45 -1.93
N THR A 367 -1.44 -17.38 -2.55
CA THR A 367 -2.31 -16.31 -3.03
C THR A 367 -3.19 -16.77 -4.19
N LEU A 368 -2.68 -17.64 -5.09
CA LEU A 368 -3.48 -18.27 -6.13
C LEU A 368 -4.65 -19.07 -5.56
N GLU A 369 -4.40 -19.93 -4.57
CA GLU A 369 -5.44 -20.75 -3.94
C GLU A 369 -6.58 -19.91 -3.34
N ILE A 370 -6.25 -18.72 -2.82
CA ILE A 370 -7.20 -17.76 -2.25
C ILE A 370 -7.92 -16.95 -3.35
N ALA A 371 -7.21 -16.62 -4.43
CA ALA A 371 -7.73 -15.77 -5.50
C ALA A 371 -8.63 -16.53 -6.47
N LEU A 372 -8.30 -17.78 -6.82
CA LEU A 372 -9.00 -18.57 -7.84
C LEU A 372 -10.53 -18.65 -7.59
N PRO A 373 -11.03 -18.92 -6.37
CA PRO A 373 -12.47 -18.93 -6.09
C PRO A 373 -13.18 -17.59 -6.34
N LEU A 374 -12.44 -16.48 -6.36
CA LEU A 374 -12.98 -15.13 -6.54
C LEU A 374 -13.02 -14.69 -8.00
N LEU A 375 -12.47 -15.45 -8.93
CA LEU A 375 -12.34 -15.07 -10.34
C LEU A 375 -13.61 -15.42 -11.15
N HIS A 376 -14.68 -14.68 -10.88
CA HIS A 376 -15.84 -14.64 -11.74
C HIS A 376 -15.53 -13.96 -13.08
N ASP A 377 -16.35 -14.23 -14.10
CA ASP A 377 -16.22 -13.59 -15.41
C ASP A 377 -16.19 -12.06 -15.26
N GLY A 378 -15.21 -11.42 -15.91
CA GLY A 378 -14.97 -9.98 -15.84
C GLY A 378 -13.90 -9.54 -14.84
N ARG A 379 -13.43 -10.42 -13.93
CA ARG A 379 -12.28 -10.15 -13.06
C ARG A 379 -10.98 -10.61 -13.70
N GLU A 380 -9.93 -9.82 -13.53
CA GLU A 380 -8.59 -10.06 -14.07
C GLU A 380 -7.56 -9.92 -12.94
N LEU A 381 -6.60 -10.85 -12.92
CA LEU A 381 -5.50 -10.83 -11.96
C LEU A 381 -4.17 -10.90 -12.70
N LYS A 382 -3.25 -10.02 -12.33
CA LYS A 382 -1.87 -9.99 -12.78
C LYS A 382 -0.91 -10.28 -11.63
N PHE A 383 0.20 -10.91 -11.96
CA PHE A 383 1.27 -11.23 -11.02
C PHE A 383 2.50 -10.45 -11.42
N PHE A 384 2.95 -9.54 -10.57
CA PHE A 384 4.15 -8.76 -10.80
C PHE A 384 5.30 -9.33 -9.97
N VAL A 385 6.05 -10.25 -10.57
CA VAL A 385 7.22 -10.84 -9.92
C VAL A 385 8.38 -9.88 -10.06
N LEU A 386 9.01 -9.53 -8.94
CA LEU A 386 10.13 -8.59 -8.86
C LEU A 386 11.48 -9.29 -9.03
N PRO A 387 12.52 -8.58 -9.50
CA PRO A 387 13.88 -9.14 -9.58
C PRO A 387 14.37 -9.67 -8.25
N ASP A 388 15.26 -10.66 -8.29
CA ASP A 388 15.93 -11.15 -7.10
C ASP A 388 16.51 -9.97 -6.31
N GLN A 389 16.30 -9.99 -4.98
CA GLN A 389 16.80 -8.99 -4.03
C GLN A 389 16.18 -7.59 -4.17
N HIS A 390 15.14 -7.42 -4.98
CA HIS A 390 14.41 -6.16 -5.11
C HIS A 390 12.99 -6.24 -4.52
N ASP A 391 12.69 -5.27 -3.65
CA ASP A 391 11.33 -4.90 -3.24
C ASP A 391 10.79 -3.77 -4.16
N PRO A 392 9.47 -3.49 -4.17
CA PRO A 392 8.93 -2.41 -4.99
C PRO A 392 9.55 -1.04 -4.70
N ASP A 393 9.88 -0.73 -3.44
CA ASP A 393 10.59 0.50 -3.04
C ASP A 393 11.96 0.63 -3.73
N SER A 394 12.82 -0.39 -3.64
CA SER A 394 14.14 -0.37 -4.27
C SER A 394 14.06 -0.42 -5.79
N LEU A 395 13.10 -1.16 -6.36
CA LEU A 395 12.97 -1.29 -7.80
C LEU A 395 12.57 0.05 -8.44
N ILE A 396 11.54 0.74 -7.91
CA ILE A 396 11.11 2.02 -8.48
C ILE A 396 12.18 3.11 -8.34
N ARG A 397 13.00 3.05 -7.29
CA ARG A 397 14.14 3.96 -7.11
C ARG A 397 15.28 3.68 -8.08
N ARG A 398 15.51 2.41 -8.43
CA ARG A 398 16.56 1.99 -9.38
C ARG A 398 16.16 2.30 -10.83
N GLU A 399 14.95 1.89 -11.22
CA GLU A 399 14.47 1.94 -12.61
C GLU A 399 13.84 3.29 -12.98
N GLY A 400 13.37 4.04 -12.00
CA GLY A 400 12.53 5.21 -12.22
C GLY A 400 11.07 4.85 -12.52
N VAL A 401 10.20 5.86 -12.43
CA VAL A 401 8.74 5.67 -12.53
C VAL A 401 8.30 5.15 -13.89
N ASP A 402 8.88 5.64 -14.98
CA ASP A 402 8.45 5.31 -16.35
C ASP A 402 8.73 3.83 -16.66
N ASN A 403 9.94 3.36 -16.36
CA ASN A 403 10.30 1.96 -16.51
C ASN A 403 9.50 1.06 -15.57
N PHE A 404 9.30 1.47 -14.31
CA PHE A 404 8.46 0.72 -13.38
C PHE A 404 7.02 0.56 -13.90
N GLN A 405 6.43 1.61 -14.48
CA GLN A 405 5.11 1.52 -15.10
C GLN A 405 5.06 0.60 -16.32
N ILE A 406 6.11 0.60 -17.14
CA ILE A 406 6.26 -0.34 -18.27
C ILE A 406 6.29 -1.78 -17.76
N LEU A 407 7.13 -2.05 -16.74
CA LEU A 407 7.22 -3.36 -16.10
C LEU A 407 5.87 -3.79 -15.51
N LEU A 408 5.19 -2.90 -14.79
CA LEU A 408 3.88 -3.15 -14.19
C LEU A 408 2.81 -3.45 -15.25
N LYS A 409 2.82 -2.71 -16.37
CA LYS A 409 1.88 -2.91 -17.48
C LYS A 409 2.07 -4.27 -18.14
N ASN A 410 3.34 -4.68 -18.29
CA ASN A 410 3.77 -5.93 -18.89
C ASN A 410 3.77 -7.12 -17.92
N ALA A 411 3.36 -6.92 -16.66
CA ALA A 411 3.24 -7.99 -15.68
C ALA A 411 2.38 -9.15 -16.22
N PRO A 412 2.83 -10.42 -16.07
CA PRO A 412 2.13 -11.56 -16.61
C PRO A 412 0.71 -11.68 -16.06
N LEU A 413 -0.21 -12.05 -16.96
CA LEU A 413 -1.55 -12.46 -16.59
C LEU A 413 -1.49 -13.75 -15.76
N LEU A 414 -2.52 -13.97 -14.94
CA LEU A 414 -2.70 -15.19 -14.17
C LEU A 414 -2.47 -16.47 -14.98
N SER A 415 -2.95 -16.54 -16.23
CA SER A 415 -2.80 -17.73 -17.08
C SER A 415 -1.34 -18.05 -17.42
N GLU A 416 -0.57 -17.02 -17.79
CA GLU A 416 0.86 -17.15 -18.09
C GLU A 416 1.63 -17.47 -16.80
N PHE A 417 1.28 -16.82 -15.69
CA PHE A 417 1.90 -17.07 -14.39
C PHE A 417 1.70 -18.53 -13.91
N ILE A 418 0.47 -19.06 -13.95
CA ILE A 418 0.20 -20.46 -13.58
C ILE A 418 0.98 -21.40 -14.49
N PHE A 419 1.05 -21.12 -15.81
CA PHE A 419 1.77 -21.98 -16.74
C PHE A 419 3.26 -22.03 -16.44
N ALA A 420 3.90 -20.86 -16.30
CA ALA A 420 5.31 -20.77 -15.94
C ALA A 420 5.60 -21.50 -14.61
N HIS A 421 4.73 -21.32 -13.60
CA HIS A 421 4.89 -21.96 -12.29
C HIS A 421 4.78 -23.49 -12.33
N ILE A 422 3.83 -24.05 -13.09
CA ILE A 422 3.65 -25.52 -13.16
C ILE A 422 4.77 -26.16 -13.98
N VAL A 423 5.18 -25.55 -15.10
CA VAL A 423 6.20 -26.11 -15.99
C VAL A 423 7.58 -26.15 -15.34
N GLN A 424 7.88 -25.28 -14.38
CA GLN A 424 9.12 -25.36 -13.60
C GLN A 424 9.30 -26.70 -12.86
N ASN A 425 8.22 -27.41 -12.55
CA ASN A 425 8.26 -28.67 -11.80
C ASN A 425 8.27 -29.93 -12.68
N TYR A 426 8.00 -29.80 -13.98
CA TYR A 426 7.77 -30.93 -14.88
C TYR A 426 8.34 -30.71 -16.28
N ASP A 427 8.88 -31.76 -16.90
CA ASP A 427 9.34 -31.71 -18.28
C ASP A 427 8.16 -31.72 -19.27
N ALA A 428 7.69 -30.53 -19.65
CA ALA A 428 6.58 -30.33 -20.57
C ALA A 428 6.86 -30.81 -22.02
N THR A 429 8.05 -31.31 -22.34
CA THR A 429 8.36 -31.87 -23.67
C THR A 429 7.91 -33.32 -23.81
N THR A 430 7.85 -34.07 -22.70
CA THR A 430 7.48 -35.49 -22.68
C THR A 430 5.97 -35.69 -22.51
N PRO A 431 5.39 -36.78 -23.05
CA PRO A 431 3.99 -37.13 -22.78
C PRO A 431 3.67 -37.26 -21.28
N GLU A 432 4.59 -37.84 -20.50
CA GLU A 432 4.47 -38.02 -19.05
C GLU A 432 4.45 -36.68 -18.33
N GLY A 433 5.38 -35.77 -18.63
CA GLY A 433 5.42 -34.45 -18.02
C GLY A 433 4.23 -33.58 -18.45
N LYS A 434 3.79 -33.64 -19.72
CA LYS A 434 2.53 -33.02 -20.16
C LYS A 434 1.32 -33.52 -19.36
N SER A 435 1.28 -34.81 -19.05
CA SER A 435 0.22 -35.41 -18.21
C SER A 435 0.25 -34.85 -16.79
N GLN A 436 1.44 -34.70 -16.19
CA GLN A 436 1.62 -34.11 -14.87
C GLN A 436 1.21 -32.63 -14.81
N VAL A 437 1.64 -31.82 -15.79
CA VAL A 437 1.22 -30.41 -15.94
C VAL A 437 -0.30 -30.30 -16.00
N MET A 438 -0.96 -31.14 -16.82
CA MET A 438 -2.41 -31.14 -16.94
C MET A 438 -3.13 -31.68 -15.69
N ALA A 439 -2.46 -32.49 -14.86
CA ALA A 439 -3.01 -32.96 -13.58
C ALA A 439 -2.98 -31.86 -12.52
N GLU A 440 -1.87 -31.13 -12.39
CA GLU A 440 -1.78 -30.00 -11.46
C GLU A 440 -2.70 -28.85 -11.89
N LEU A 441 -2.79 -28.54 -13.19
CA LEU A 441 -3.76 -27.57 -13.69
C LEU A 441 -5.20 -27.94 -13.30
N ARG A 442 -5.55 -29.23 -13.38
CA ARG A 442 -6.89 -29.70 -13.00
C ARG A 442 -7.21 -29.35 -11.55
N GLN A 443 -6.29 -29.58 -10.62
CA GLN A 443 -6.43 -29.21 -9.21
C GLN A 443 -6.69 -27.72 -9.03
N LEU A 444 -5.95 -26.85 -9.71
CA LEU A 444 -6.18 -25.40 -9.64
C LEU A 444 -7.51 -24.98 -10.26
N THR A 445 -7.87 -25.54 -11.42
CA THR A 445 -9.14 -25.20 -12.09
C THR A 445 -10.37 -25.69 -11.33
N GLU A 446 -10.23 -26.61 -10.38
CA GLU A 446 -11.30 -27.01 -9.46
C GLU A 446 -11.65 -25.93 -8.44
N LEU A 447 -10.71 -25.04 -8.12
CA LEU A 447 -10.93 -23.92 -7.23
C LEU A 447 -11.68 -22.75 -7.90
N LEU A 448 -11.63 -22.67 -9.24
CA LEU A 448 -12.36 -21.65 -10.00
C LEU A 448 -13.89 -21.82 -9.85
N PRO A 449 -14.67 -20.73 -9.97
CA PRO A 449 -16.12 -20.81 -10.01
C PRO A 449 -16.63 -21.84 -11.02
N LYS A 450 -17.58 -22.68 -10.61
CA LYS A 450 -18.19 -23.72 -11.48
C LYS A 450 -18.93 -23.10 -12.68
N SER A 451 -19.50 -21.92 -12.48
CA SER A 451 -20.10 -21.09 -13.52
C SER A 451 -19.07 -20.06 -13.98
N GLY A 452 -18.60 -20.16 -15.22
CA GLY A 452 -17.68 -19.19 -15.80
C GLY A 452 -16.95 -19.75 -17.01
N SER A 453 -16.61 -18.87 -17.96
CA SER A 453 -15.88 -19.25 -19.17
C SER A 453 -14.39 -19.47 -18.91
N TYR A 454 -13.84 -18.85 -17.85
CA TYR A 454 -12.41 -18.81 -17.59
C TYR A 454 -11.77 -20.19 -17.39
N ARG A 455 -12.46 -21.12 -16.71
CA ARG A 455 -11.97 -22.50 -16.53
C ARG A 455 -11.70 -23.19 -17.86
N TYR A 456 -12.64 -23.08 -18.81
CA TYR A 456 -12.49 -23.67 -20.14
C TYR A 456 -11.35 -22.99 -20.92
N LEU A 457 -11.30 -21.65 -20.89
CA LEU A 457 -10.27 -20.86 -21.57
C LEU A 457 -8.86 -21.16 -21.05
N LEU A 458 -8.71 -21.30 -19.73
CA LEU A 458 -7.43 -21.63 -19.11
C LEU A 458 -6.98 -23.05 -19.50
N GLN A 459 -7.88 -24.02 -19.50
CA GLN A 459 -7.58 -25.38 -19.98
C GLN A 459 -7.19 -25.40 -21.46
N GLN A 460 -7.86 -24.59 -22.28
CA GLN A 460 -7.55 -24.46 -23.70
C GLN A 460 -6.16 -23.83 -23.92
N PHE A 461 -5.84 -22.76 -23.19
CA PHE A 461 -4.54 -22.09 -23.20
C PHE A 461 -3.39 -23.08 -22.90
N PHE A 462 -3.55 -23.93 -21.88
CA PHE A 462 -2.54 -24.96 -21.57
C PHE A 462 -2.40 -26.01 -22.67
N LYS A 463 -3.52 -26.49 -23.23
CA LYS A 463 -3.47 -27.45 -24.35
C LYS A 463 -2.73 -26.88 -25.56
N GLU A 464 -2.92 -25.59 -25.85
CA GLU A 464 -2.25 -24.90 -26.94
C GLU A 464 -0.75 -24.76 -26.66
N LYS A 465 -0.35 -24.26 -25.49
CA LYS A 465 1.07 -24.13 -25.10
C LYS A 465 1.81 -25.46 -25.07
N LEU A 466 1.14 -26.55 -24.66
CA LEU A 466 1.72 -27.91 -24.64
C LEU A 466 1.69 -28.62 -26.01
N GLY A 467 1.14 -27.96 -27.05
CA GLY A 467 1.17 -28.47 -28.43
C GLY A 467 0.17 -29.59 -28.74
N PHE A 468 -0.95 -29.67 -28.02
CA PHE A 468 -2.00 -30.68 -28.30
C PHE A 468 -2.76 -30.41 -29.62
N ASN A 469 -2.73 -29.19 -30.15
CA ASN A 469 -3.41 -28.82 -31.40
C ASN A 469 -2.43 -28.66 -32.57
N ARG A 470 -2.56 -29.54 -33.59
CA ARG A 470 -1.74 -29.55 -34.83
C ARG A 470 -1.88 -28.31 -35.74
N LYS A 471 -2.76 -27.35 -35.43
CA LYS A 471 -3.05 -26.18 -36.29
C LYS A 471 -2.40 -24.87 -35.84
N TRP A 472 -1.62 -24.87 -34.77
CA TRP A 472 -0.85 -23.69 -34.38
C TRP A 472 0.62 -23.89 -34.76
N SER A 473 1.10 -23.09 -35.71
CA SER A 473 2.53 -22.87 -35.87
C SER A 473 3.01 -22.08 -34.67
N THR A 474 3.83 -22.72 -33.85
CA THR A 474 4.57 -22.09 -32.77
C THR A 474 5.36 -20.90 -33.31
N GLN A 475 4.94 -19.68 -32.99
CA GLN A 475 5.90 -18.73 -32.44
C GLN A 475 6.16 -19.25 -31.02
N ALA A 476 7.15 -20.13 -30.92
CA ALA A 476 7.63 -20.63 -29.64
C ALA A 476 8.31 -19.46 -28.92
N ASN A 477 7.55 -18.72 -28.12
CA ASN A 477 8.14 -18.16 -26.91
C ASN A 477 8.33 -19.35 -25.97
N ASN A 478 9.48 -20.00 -26.09
CA ASN A 478 10.09 -20.71 -24.97
C ASN A 478 10.49 -19.60 -24.00
N ASP A 479 9.58 -19.31 -23.07
CA ASP A 479 9.85 -18.39 -21.97
C ASP A 479 9.22 -19.02 -20.73
N ALA A 480 9.82 -20.15 -20.34
CA ALA A 480 9.59 -20.81 -19.05
C ALA A 480 10.68 -20.43 -18.04
N SER A 481 11.46 -19.38 -18.34
CA SER A 481 12.36 -18.75 -17.39
C SER A 481 11.65 -17.54 -16.78
N LEU A 482 11.31 -17.62 -15.48
CA LEU A 482 10.93 -16.45 -14.68
C LEU A 482 12.19 -15.70 -14.21
N SER A 483 13.23 -15.67 -15.03
CA SER A 483 14.49 -14.97 -14.76
C SER A 483 14.59 -13.75 -15.66
N PHE A 484 14.41 -12.60 -15.02
CA PHE A 484 14.94 -11.28 -15.36
C PHE A 484 16.04 -11.27 -16.41
N SER A 485 15.64 -11.03 -17.65
CA SER A 485 16.33 -10.09 -18.52
C SER A 485 15.24 -9.43 -19.34
N THR A 486 15.35 -8.12 -19.53
CA THR A 486 14.53 -7.32 -20.44
C THR A 486 14.23 -8.13 -21.69
N LYS A 487 12.98 -8.12 -22.19
CA LYS A 487 12.65 -8.65 -23.53
C LYS A 487 13.43 -7.89 -24.59
N VAL A 488 14.70 -8.20 -24.71
CA VAL A 488 15.61 -7.83 -25.77
C VAL A 488 15.77 -9.12 -26.54
N ASP A 489 15.45 -9.07 -27.82
CA ASP A 489 15.65 -10.22 -28.69
C ASP A 489 17.13 -10.65 -28.59
N VAL A 490 17.41 -11.96 -28.64
CA VAL A 490 18.79 -12.47 -28.53
C VAL A 490 19.68 -11.80 -29.60
N GLU A 491 19.11 -11.51 -30.77
CA GLU A 491 19.77 -10.75 -31.84
C GLU A 491 20.16 -9.32 -31.42
N GLU A 492 19.26 -8.60 -30.75
CA GLU A 492 19.50 -7.23 -30.26
C GLU A 492 20.55 -7.22 -29.14
N TYR A 493 20.56 -8.24 -28.28
CA TYR A 493 21.56 -8.39 -27.23
C TYR A 493 22.96 -8.63 -27.81
N VAL A 494 23.07 -9.44 -28.85
CA VAL A 494 24.34 -9.64 -29.59
C VAL A 494 24.83 -8.33 -30.20
N ILE A 495 23.94 -7.52 -30.79
CA ILE A 495 24.29 -6.19 -31.30
C ILE A 495 24.84 -5.33 -30.16
N ALA A 496 24.17 -5.32 -29.00
CA ALA A 496 24.61 -4.54 -27.85
C ALA A 496 25.98 -4.99 -27.32
N ILE A 497 26.26 -6.30 -27.26
CA ILE A 497 27.59 -6.84 -26.92
C ILE A 497 28.63 -6.32 -27.92
N LEU A 498 28.37 -6.42 -29.22
CA LEU A 498 29.32 -6.02 -30.26
C LEU A 498 29.63 -4.51 -30.23
N MET A 499 28.65 -3.67 -29.88
CA MET A 499 28.87 -2.23 -29.72
C MET A 499 29.79 -1.91 -28.52
N HIS A 500 29.76 -2.72 -27.46
CA HIS A 500 30.57 -2.51 -26.26
C HIS A 500 31.91 -3.29 -26.28
N HIS A 501 31.95 -4.43 -26.96
CA HIS A 501 33.07 -5.34 -27.04
C HIS A 501 33.33 -5.78 -28.49
N PRO A 502 33.86 -4.87 -29.33
CA PRO A 502 34.13 -5.08 -30.75
C PRO A 502 34.82 -6.40 -31.11
N TYR A 503 35.83 -6.77 -30.33
CA TYR A 503 36.70 -7.92 -30.60
C TYR A 503 36.01 -9.27 -30.48
N LEU A 504 34.84 -9.32 -29.82
CA LEU A 504 34.05 -10.55 -29.71
C LEU A 504 33.32 -10.92 -31.01
N TYR A 505 33.45 -10.12 -32.06
CA TYR A 505 32.95 -10.43 -33.40
C TYR A 505 33.41 -11.80 -33.92
N ILE A 506 34.59 -12.29 -33.51
CA ILE A 506 35.09 -13.62 -33.86
C ILE A 506 34.10 -14.74 -33.54
N HIS A 507 33.33 -14.61 -32.46
CA HIS A 507 32.33 -15.60 -32.06
C HIS A 507 31.11 -15.58 -32.98
N PHE A 508 30.78 -14.41 -33.53
CA PHE A 508 29.57 -14.16 -34.30
C PHE A 508 29.78 -14.18 -35.82
N GLU A 509 31.02 -14.17 -36.31
CA GLU A 509 31.35 -14.29 -37.74
C GLU A 509 30.60 -15.44 -38.45
N PRO A 510 30.51 -16.67 -37.88
CA PRO A 510 29.82 -17.79 -38.55
C PRO A 510 28.34 -17.53 -38.83
N LEU A 511 27.70 -16.64 -38.05
CA LEU A 511 26.27 -16.34 -38.22
C LEU A 511 25.95 -15.67 -39.55
N ARG A 512 26.90 -14.97 -40.18
CA ARG A 512 26.69 -14.32 -41.49
C ARG A 512 26.26 -15.28 -42.59
N ALA A 513 26.63 -16.56 -42.49
CA ALA A 513 26.22 -17.59 -43.45
C ALA A 513 24.79 -18.12 -43.21
N LEU A 514 24.19 -17.82 -42.05
CA LEU A 514 22.94 -18.40 -41.57
C LEU A 514 21.80 -17.36 -41.49
N ILE A 515 22.12 -16.12 -41.14
CA ILE A 515 21.16 -15.04 -40.91
C ILE A 515 20.56 -14.52 -42.23
N PRO A 516 19.24 -14.29 -42.31
CA PRO A 516 18.59 -13.61 -43.42
C PRO A 516 19.14 -12.20 -43.69
N GLN A 517 19.27 -11.83 -44.97
CA GLN A 517 19.93 -10.57 -45.37
C GLN A 517 19.17 -9.30 -44.98
N ASP A 518 17.87 -9.43 -44.70
CA ASP A 518 16.97 -8.34 -44.33
C ASP A 518 17.08 -7.94 -42.85
N GLN A 519 17.58 -8.83 -41.99
CA GLN A 519 17.72 -8.58 -40.56
C GLN A 519 18.82 -7.54 -40.25
N LEU A 520 18.62 -6.78 -39.17
CA LEU A 520 19.58 -5.78 -38.71
C LEU A 520 20.91 -6.41 -38.31
N LEU A 521 20.88 -7.54 -37.60
CA LEU A 521 22.07 -8.26 -37.16
C LEU A 521 22.97 -8.65 -38.34
N TYR A 522 22.40 -9.09 -39.47
CA TYR A 522 23.17 -9.38 -40.70
C TYR A 522 23.91 -8.15 -41.21
N LYS A 523 23.22 -7.00 -41.27
CA LYS A 523 23.80 -5.73 -41.76
C LYS A 523 24.94 -5.27 -40.87
N ILE A 524 24.78 -5.36 -39.55
CA ILE A 524 25.80 -5.03 -38.57
C ILE A 524 27.01 -5.98 -38.70
N LEU A 525 26.80 -7.30 -38.72
CA LEU A 525 27.89 -8.26 -38.86
C LEU A 525 28.67 -8.09 -40.18
N ASN A 526 28.02 -7.65 -41.26
CA ASN A 526 28.71 -7.34 -42.50
C ASN A 526 29.59 -6.09 -42.41
N ILE A 527 29.17 -5.07 -41.66
CA ILE A 527 30.03 -3.91 -41.37
C ILE A 527 31.24 -4.38 -40.59
N PHE A 528 31.04 -5.15 -39.50
CA PHE A 528 32.13 -5.73 -38.73
C PHE A 528 33.10 -6.52 -39.61
N ASN A 529 32.61 -7.37 -40.50
CA ASN A 529 33.46 -8.15 -41.40
C ASN A 529 34.37 -7.30 -42.30
N GLN A 530 33.99 -6.05 -42.61
CA GLN A 530 34.79 -5.17 -43.44
C GLN A 530 35.83 -4.38 -42.63
N ILE A 531 35.51 -4.07 -41.39
CA ILE A 531 36.29 -3.14 -40.58
C ILE A 531 37.07 -3.81 -39.45
N PHE A 532 36.85 -5.10 -39.19
CA PHE A 532 37.39 -5.81 -38.03
C PHE A 532 38.92 -5.76 -37.97
N ASP A 533 39.57 -5.96 -39.12
CA ASP A 533 41.04 -5.94 -39.23
C ASP A 533 41.63 -4.52 -39.09
N ASP A 534 40.80 -3.48 -39.24
CA ASP A 534 41.18 -2.07 -39.14
C ASP A 534 40.83 -1.44 -37.77
N LEU A 535 40.36 -2.24 -36.80
CA LEU A 535 39.98 -1.73 -35.48
C LEU A 535 41.21 -1.21 -34.70
N PRO A 536 41.15 0.00 -34.12
CA PRO A 536 42.22 0.52 -33.26
C PRO A 536 42.46 -0.36 -32.04
N ASP A 537 43.71 -0.62 -31.64
CA ASP A 537 44.06 -1.44 -30.47
C ASP A 537 43.49 -0.91 -29.13
N ASP A 538 43.20 0.39 -29.06
CA ASP A 538 42.57 1.00 -27.89
C ASP A 538 41.07 0.66 -27.84
N PRO A 539 40.58 0.02 -26.76
CA PRO A 539 39.19 -0.44 -26.68
C PRO A 539 38.16 0.69 -26.72
N GLU A 540 38.51 1.90 -26.27
CA GLU A 540 37.60 3.03 -26.29
C GLU A 540 37.51 3.62 -27.72
N GLN A 541 38.65 3.75 -28.41
CA GLN A 541 38.69 4.13 -29.81
C GLN A 541 37.97 3.11 -30.71
N ALA A 542 38.14 1.81 -30.46
CA ALA A 542 37.44 0.75 -31.20
C ALA A 542 35.91 0.89 -31.11
N LYS A 543 35.37 1.24 -29.92
CA LYS A 543 33.93 1.50 -29.74
C LYS A 543 33.45 2.67 -30.59
N TYR A 544 34.14 3.81 -30.52
CA TYR A 544 33.76 4.99 -31.31
C TYR A 544 33.88 4.73 -32.81
N TYR A 545 34.92 4.00 -33.22
CA TYR A 545 35.12 3.62 -34.62
C TYR A 545 33.94 2.80 -35.16
N ILE A 546 33.48 1.80 -34.40
CA ILE A 546 32.32 0.98 -34.77
C ILE A 546 31.01 1.76 -34.76
N LEU A 547 30.79 2.60 -33.74
CA LEU A 547 29.60 3.46 -33.70
C LEU A 547 29.55 4.39 -34.92
N GLY A 548 30.70 4.89 -35.36
CA GLY A 548 30.84 5.65 -36.60
C GLY A 548 30.54 4.81 -37.85
N ALA A 549 31.11 3.61 -37.94
CA ALA A 549 30.86 2.70 -39.06
C ALA A 549 29.39 2.24 -39.15
N CYS A 550 28.71 2.10 -38.02
CA CYS A 550 27.31 1.72 -37.92
C CYS A 550 26.34 2.92 -37.89
N ALA A 551 26.82 4.14 -38.16
CA ALA A 551 26.00 5.35 -38.19
C ALA A 551 24.73 5.25 -39.05
N PRO A 552 24.68 4.52 -40.19
CA PRO A 552 23.44 4.35 -40.96
C PRO A 552 22.27 3.71 -40.18
N PHE A 553 22.55 3.02 -39.08
CA PHE A 553 21.56 2.32 -38.23
C PHE A 553 21.39 2.97 -36.85
N HIS A 554 21.72 4.26 -36.73
CA HIS A 554 21.80 4.93 -35.42
C HIS A 554 20.45 4.95 -34.67
N TYR A 555 19.31 5.00 -35.35
CA TYR A 555 17.99 5.02 -34.70
C TYR A 555 17.68 3.67 -34.05
N GLU A 556 17.94 2.57 -34.76
CA GLU A 556 17.77 1.22 -34.25
C GLU A 556 18.77 0.92 -33.12
N LEU A 557 20.02 1.32 -33.30
CA LEU A 557 21.07 1.13 -32.29
C LEU A 557 20.79 1.92 -31.01
N GLN A 558 20.27 3.14 -31.10
CA GLN A 558 19.90 3.92 -29.92
C GLN A 558 18.84 3.20 -29.08
N HIS A 559 17.83 2.61 -29.73
CA HIS A 559 16.78 1.86 -29.05
C HIS A 559 17.35 0.59 -28.38
N ILE A 560 18.17 -0.17 -29.12
CA ILE A 560 18.80 -1.40 -28.63
C ILE A 560 19.72 -1.11 -27.43
N LEU A 561 20.58 -0.09 -27.52
CA LEU A 561 21.55 0.24 -26.48
C LEU A 561 20.90 0.80 -25.20
N VAL A 562 19.70 1.38 -25.29
CA VAL A 562 18.93 1.84 -24.13
C VAL A 562 18.20 0.67 -23.45
N GLN A 563 17.76 -0.34 -24.21
CA GLN A 563 16.98 -1.47 -23.69
C GLN A 563 17.86 -2.63 -23.20
N ALA A 564 18.97 -2.89 -23.89
CA ALA A 564 19.94 -3.87 -23.48
C ALA A 564 20.75 -3.29 -22.31
N ASN A 565 20.40 -3.66 -21.07
CA ASN A 565 21.18 -3.34 -19.89
C ASN A 565 22.45 -4.21 -19.87
N VAL A 566 23.41 -3.91 -20.75
CA VAL A 566 24.66 -4.69 -20.92
C VAL A 566 25.48 -4.70 -19.61
N SER A 567 25.30 -3.68 -18.76
CA SER A 567 25.94 -3.55 -17.44
C SER A 567 25.71 -4.73 -16.50
N ASP A 568 24.56 -5.41 -16.59
CA ASP A 568 24.20 -6.49 -15.67
C ASP A 568 25.09 -7.75 -15.87
N TYR A 569 25.70 -7.90 -17.06
CA TYR A 569 26.52 -9.06 -17.41
C TYR A 569 27.99 -8.74 -17.70
N THR A 570 28.39 -7.46 -17.76
CA THR A 570 29.76 -7.03 -18.09
C THR A 570 30.66 -6.76 -16.88
N THR A 571 30.54 -7.55 -15.80
CA THR A 571 31.39 -7.36 -14.60
C THR A 571 32.80 -7.91 -14.74
N SER A 572 33.06 -8.82 -15.70
CA SER A 572 34.40 -9.38 -15.96
C SER A 572 34.58 -9.84 -17.42
N PRO A 573 35.73 -9.57 -18.09
CA PRO A 573 35.97 -9.91 -19.49
C PRO A 573 35.75 -11.40 -19.85
N GLU A 574 36.17 -12.32 -18.99
CA GLU A 574 36.02 -13.78 -19.19
C GLU A 574 34.55 -14.22 -19.24
N LYS A 575 33.67 -13.54 -18.50
CA LYS A 575 32.23 -13.85 -18.51
C LYS A 575 31.57 -13.37 -19.79
N VAL A 576 31.98 -12.21 -20.30
CA VAL A 576 31.43 -11.64 -21.55
C VAL A 576 31.84 -12.49 -22.75
N ASP A 577 33.08 -12.99 -22.76
CA ASP A 577 33.57 -13.88 -23.82
C ASP A 577 32.77 -15.19 -23.87
N LYS A 578 32.60 -15.85 -22.71
CA LYS A 578 31.76 -17.05 -22.62
C LYS A 578 30.30 -16.80 -23.00
N LEU A 579 29.75 -15.67 -22.58
CA LEU A 579 28.38 -15.27 -22.92
C LEU A 579 28.22 -15.06 -24.44
N ALA A 580 29.22 -14.45 -25.10
CA ALA A 580 29.23 -14.27 -26.55
C ALA A 580 29.28 -15.60 -27.30
N GLU A 581 30.12 -16.55 -26.83
CA GLU A 581 30.18 -17.91 -27.36
C GLU A 581 28.81 -18.61 -27.24
N ASP A 582 28.21 -18.56 -26.04
CA ASP A 582 26.92 -19.20 -25.76
C ASP A 582 25.78 -18.61 -26.63
N PHE A 583 25.70 -17.28 -26.77
CA PHE A 583 24.72 -16.64 -27.65
C PHE A 583 24.92 -16.95 -29.12
N SER A 584 26.18 -17.03 -29.58
CA SER A 584 26.49 -17.44 -30.95
C SER A 584 25.99 -18.86 -31.22
N ILE A 585 26.23 -19.80 -30.30
CA ILE A 585 25.75 -21.19 -30.40
C ILE A 585 24.22 -21.25 -30.45
N LYS A 586 23.53 -20.48 -29.59
CA LYS A 586 22.06 -20.39 -29.56
C LYS A 586 21.50 -19.91 -30.91
N LEU A 587 21.98 -18.77 -31.41
CA LEU A 587 21.53 -18.22 -32.70
C LEU A 587 21.85 -19.15 -33.87
N GLN A 588 23.04 -19.75 -33.92
CA GLN A 588 23.40 -20.73 -34.97
C GLN A 588 22.41 -21.89 -34.99
N TYR A 589 22.05 -22.43 -33.82
CA TYR A 589 21.06 -23.49 -33.72
C TYR A 589 19.69 -23.05 -34.24
N ASP A 590 19.22 -21.88 -33.81
CA ASP A 590 17.90 -21.37 -34.17
C ASP A 590 17.77 -21.11 -35.68
N PHE A 591 18.77 -20.48 -36.30
CA PHE A 591 18.78 -20.25 -37.75
C PHE A 591 18.90 -21.54 -38.56
N LEU A 592 19.70 -22.51 -38.10
CA LEU A 592 19.78 -23.83 -38.74
C LEU A 592 18.43 -24.57 -38.67
N GLN A 593 17.74 -24.48 -37.52
CA GLN A 593 16.39 -25.04 -37.34
C GLN A 593 15.36 -24.33 -38.24
N LEU A 594 15.40 -23.01 -38.34
CA LEU A 594 14.55 -22.24 -39.25
C LEU A 594 14.77 -22.65 -40.71
N LYS A 595 16.03 -22.79 -41.12
CA LYS A 595 16.38 -23.27 -42.48
C LYS A 595 15.87 -24.68 -42.72
N MET A 596 15.97 -25.58 -41.73
CA MET A 596 15.42 -26.93 -41.80
C MET A 596 13.88 -26.94 -41.92
N ARG A 597 13.20 -26.08 -41.15
CA ARG A 597 11.74 -25.95 -41.17
C ARG A 597 11.22 -25.36 -42.48
N SER A 598 12.00 -24.51 -43.14
CA SER A 598 11.62 -23.88 -44.41
C SER A 598 11.40 -24.89 -45.55
N LYS A 599 11.98 -26.11 -45.44
CA LYS A 599 11.95 -27.19 -46.45
C LYS A 599 12.43 -26.77 -47.86
N LYS A 600 13.07 -25.62 -48.00
CA LYS A 600 13.65 -25.13 -49.26
C LYS A 600 15.07 -25.68 -49.37
N PHE A 601 15.20 -26.91 -49.86
CA PHE A 601 16.50 -27.55 -50.12
C PHE A 601 16.68 -27.75 -51.62
N ASN A 602 17.87 -27.44 -52.13
CA ASN A 602 18.22 -27.66 -53.53
C ASN A 602 18.64 -29.12 -53.79
N SER A 603 18.99 -29.88 -52.74
CA SER A 603 19.32 -31.31 -52.87
C SER A 603 19.11 -32.13 -51.57
N ILE A 604 19.03 -33.45 -51.72
CA ILE A 604 19.02 -34.40 -50.58
C ILE A 604 20.34 -34.35 -49.78
N SER A 605 21.45 -34.07 -50.47
CA SER A 605 22.77 -33.90 -49.82
C SER A 605 22.78 -32.69 -48.90
N GLU A 606 22.20 -31.57 -49.34
CA GLU A 606 22.09 -30.33 -48.56
C GLU A 606 21.25 -30.54 -47.28
N MET A 607 20.12 -31.25 -47.39
CA MET A 607 19.32 -31.61 -46.22
C MET A 607 20.09 -32.49 -45.22
N LYS A 608 20.89 -33.47 -45.69
CA LYS A 608 21.73 -34.31 -44.82
C LYS A 608 22.83 -33.50 -44.14
N ASN A 609 23.48 -32.60 -44.87
CA ASN A 609 24.50 -31.71 -44.32
C ASN A 609 23.92 -30.79 -43.24
N LEU A 610 22.75 -30.20 -43.49
CA LEU A 610 22.07 -29.34 -42.52
C LEU A 610 21.68 -30.11 -41.24
N LYS A 611 21.24 -31.37 -41.36
CA LYS A 611 20.98 -32.24 -40.20
C LYS A 611 22.25 -32.50 -39.38
N HIS A 612 23.38 -32.73 -40.06
CA HIS A 612 24.67 -32.93 -39.41
C HIS A 612 25.13 -31.66 -38.69
N GLN A 613 25.01 -30.49 -39.31
CA GLN A 613 25.33 -29.20 -38.68
C GLN A 613 24.47 -28.94 -37.44
N ILE A 614 23.16 -29.20 -37.50
CA ILE A 614 22.27 -29.09 -36.33
C ILE A 614 22.72 -30.03 -35.20
N TYR A 615 23.12 -31.26 -35.52
CA TYR A 615 23.59 -32.22 -34.52
C TYR A 615 24.88 -31.75 -33.82
N GLU A 616 25.86 -31.27 -34.59
CA GLU A 616 27.13 -30.76 -34.05
C GLU A 616 26.91 -29.53 -33.16
N ILE A 617 26.08 -28.57 -33.60
CA ILE A 617 25.75 -27.39 -32.82
C ILE A 617 24.92 -27.75 -31.57
N ALA A 618 23.99 -28.71 -31.66
CA ALA A 618 23.23 -29.19 -30.50
C ALA A 618 24.14 -29.79 -29.43
N LYS A 619 25.19 -30.53 -29.84
CA LYS A 619 26.19 -31.09 -28.92
C LYS A 619 26.96 -29.97 -28.21
N LYS A 620 27.36 -28.92 -28.92
CA LYS A 620 28.00 -27.75 -28.30
C LYS A 620 27.06 -27.01 -27.34
N ARG A 621 25.79 -26.86 -27.73
CA ARG A 621 24.75 -26.23 -26.88
C ARG A 621 24.51 -26.99 -25.58
N SER A 622 24.56 -28.32 -25.58
CA SER A 622 24.41 -29.11 -24.33
C SER A 622 25.51 -28.89 -23.29
N LEU A 623 26.59 -28.18 -23.65
CA LEU A 623 27.70 -27.81 -22.77
C LEU A 623 27.66 -26.32 -22.36
N SER A 624 26.70 -25.55 -22.87
CA SER A 624 26.49 -24.12 -22.61
C SER A 624 25.74 -23.87 -21.29
N LEU A 625 25.96 -22.72 -20.66
CA LEU A 625 25.31 -22.31 -19.39
C LEU A 625 24.04 -21.48 -19.58
N ILE A 626 23.67 -21.14 -20.82
CA ILE A 626 22.44 -20.41 -21.11
C ILE A 626 21.28 -21.42 -21.12
N ASP A 627 20.50 -21.45 -20.04
CA ASP A 627 19.23 -22.19 -19.98
C ASP A 627 18.21 -21.60 -20.98
N ASP A 628 17.38 -22.48 -21.56
CA ASP A 628 16.59 -22.26 -22.78
C ASP A 628 15.55 -21.13 -22.75
#